data_AF-A0A1E3BI65-F1
#
_entry.id   AF-A0A1E3BI65-F1
#
_cell.length_a   1.000
_cell.length_b   1.000
_cell.length_c   1.000
_cell.angle_alpha   90.00
_cell.angle_beta   90.00
_cell.angle_gamma   90.00
#
_symmetry.space_group_name_H-M   'P 1'
#
loop_
_entity.id
_entity.type
_entity.pdbx_description
1 polymer ?
#
loop_
_entity_poly.entity_id
_entity_poly.type
_entity_poly.pdbx_seq_one_letter_code
_entity_poly.pdbx_strand_id
1 'polypeptide(L)'
;MESQPTAKALHNRINYNISQLLQRFENIMATATVENTSHTSTAVETYQLDVESTALIRAAEDILSLTRAMKETWLFGKLDTLGEDERDVKRREKLEGDAEAVQKVIEKVLK
;
A
#
# COMPACT_ATOMS: atom_id res chain seq x y z
N MET A 1 3.40 -2.13 -20.17
CA MET A 1 4.18 -2.17 -18.93
C MET A 1 3.43 -1.35 -17.91
N GLU A 2 2.72 -1.98 -16.97
CA GLU A 2 2.03 -1.26 -15.89
C GLU A 2 3.05 -0.49 -15.05
N SER A 3 2.82 0.81 -14.88
CA SER A 3 3.66 1.65 -14.03
C SER A 3 3.54 1.18 -12.58
N GLN A 4 4.66 0.84 -11.98
CA GLN A 4 4.73 0.32 -10.63
C GLN A 4 4.26 1.40 -9.62
N PRO A 5 3.41 1.04 -8.63
CA PRO A 5 2.94 2.01 -7.66
C PRO A 5 4.10 2.50 -6.78
N THR A 6 4.32 3.81 -6.75
CA THR A 6 5.35 4.45 -5.92
C THR A 6 4.95 4.42 -4.44
N ALA A 7 5.92 4.52 -3.54
CA ALA A 7 5.66 4.63 -2.09
C ALA A 7 4.68 5.77 -1.76
N LYS A 8 4.82 6.92 -2.44
CA LYS A 8 3.89 8.05 -2.32
C LYS A 8 2.46 7.69 -2.76
N ALA A 9 2.30 6.98 -3.87
CA ALA A 9 0.99 6.55 -4.35
C ALA A 9 0.32 5.55 -3.39
N LEU A 10 1.10 4.63 -2.82
CA LEU A 10 0.60 3.71 -1.79
C LEU A 10 0.16 4.46 -0.54
N HIS A 11 0.97 5.38 -0.04
CA HIS A 11 0.65 6.19 1.14
C HIS A 11 -0.63 7.04 0.92
N ASN A 12 -0.77 7.62 -0.26
CA ASN A 12 -2.00 8.35 -0.63
C ASN A 12 -3.24 7.43 -0.64
N ARG A 13 -3.13 6.19 -1.14
CA ARG A 13 -4.24 5.21 -1.09
C ARG A 13 -4.57 4.80 0.34
N ILE A 14 -3.56 4.61 1.20
CA ILE A 14 -3.77 4.30 2.62
C ILE A 14 -4.58 5.42 3.27
N ASN A 15 -4.12 6.67 3.13
CA ASN A 15 -4.79 7.82 3.72
C ASN A 15 -6.22 7.98 3.20
N TYR A 16 -6.41 7.85 1.89
CA TYR A 16 -7.73 7.90 1.27
C TYR A 16 -8.67 6.84 1.85
N ASN A 17 -8.24 5.59 1.93
CA ASN A 17 -9.07 4.50 2.44
C ASN A 17 -9.42 4.69 3.92
N ILE A 18 -8.46 5.13 4.74
CA ILE A 18 -8.70 5.45 6.17
C ILE A 18 -9.72 6.59 6.28
N SER A 19 -9.56 7.66 5.52
CA SER A 19 -10.52 8.78 5.52
C SER A 19 -11.92 8.33 5.09
N GLN A 20 -12.05 7.46 4.09
CA GLN A 20 -13.35 6.92 3.70
C GLN A 20 -13.98 6.11 4.84
N LEU A 21 -13.22 5.22 5.49
CA LEU A 21 -13.72 4.40 6.59
C LEU A 21 -14.23 5.26 7.75
N LEU A 22 -13.44 6.26 8.16
CA LEU A 22 -13.82 7.19 9.23
C LEU A 22 -15.06 8.01 8.85
N GLN A 23 -15.10 8.55 7.63
CA GLN A 23 -16.24 9.35 7.18
C GLN A 23 -17.56 8.57 7.19
N ARG A 24 -17.55 7.31 6.74
CA ARG A 24 -18.77 6.47 6.75
C ARG A 24 -19.23 6.17 8.18
N PHE A 25 -18.29 5.91 9.09
CA PHE A 25 -18.60 5.72 10.50
C PHE A 25 -19.18 6.99 11.14
N GLU A 26 -18.59 8.16 10.87
CA GLU A 26 -19.10 9.44 11.34
C GLU A 26 -20.51 9.73 10.82
N ASN A 27 -20.80 9.42 9.55
CA ASN A 27 -22.12 9.59 8.96
C ASN A 27 -23.17 8.68 9.63
N ILE A 28 -22.80 7.43 9.95
CA ILE A 28 -23.67 6.50 10.70
C ILE A 28 -23.99 7.08 12.08
N MET A 29 -22.97 7.53 12.82
CA MET A 29 -23.15 8.13 14.14
C MET A 29 -24.01 9.39 14.08
N ALA A 30 -23.78 10.26 13.10
CA ALA A 30 -24.58 11.46 12.91
C ALA A 30 -26.06 11.12 12.69
N THR A 31 -26.35 10.14 11.82
CA THR A 31 -27.72 9.69 11.52
C THR A 31 -28.38 9.04 12.73
N ALA A 32 -27.66 8.21 13.49
CA ALA A 32 -28.19 7.50 14.65
C ALA A 32 -28.51 8.41 15.84
N THR A 33 -27.89 9.60 15.92
CA THR A 33 -28.13 10.57 17.00
C THR A 33 -29.29 11.53 16.72
N VAL A 34 -29.92 11.46 15.54
CA VAL A 34 -31.07 12.30 15.20
C VAL A 34 -32.30 11.81 15.94
N GLU A 35 -32.83 12.64 16.85
CA GLU A 35 -34.15 12.40 17.45
C GLU A 35 -35.24 13.06 16.59
N ASN A 36 -35.92 12.26 15.77
CA ASN A 36 -37.08 12.70 14.99
C ASN A 36 -38.22 11.66 15.08
N THR A 37 -39.40 12.09 15.50
CA THR A 37 -40.58 11.22 15.69
C THR A 37 -41.40 11.02 14.42
N SER A 38 -41.03 11.68 13.32
CA SER A 38 -41.72 11.52 12.04
C SER A 38 -41.34 10.21 11.36
N HIS A 39 -42.34 9.38 11.07
CA HIS A 39 -42.15 8.12 10.33
C HIS A 39 -41.45 8.30 8.97
N THR A 40 -41.67 9.43 8.30
CA THR A 40 -40.97 9.71 7.03
C THR A 40 -39.48 9.99 7.26
N SER A 41 -39.11 10.64 8.37
CA SER A 41 -37.71 10.87 8.75
C SER A 41 -37.03 9.56 9.09
N THR A 42 -37.66 8.72 9.92
CA THR A 42 -37.14 7.42 10.30
C THR A 42 -36.89 6.51 9.09
N ALA A 43 -37.78 6.54 8.09
CA ALA A 43 -37.59 5.76 6.86
C ALA A 43 -36.35 6.22 6.07
N VAL A 44 -36.13 7.54 5.97
CA VAL A 44 -34.95 8.12 5.31
C VAL A 44 -33.67 7.80 6.09
N GLU A 45 -33.69 7.96 7.40
CA GLU A 45 -32.55 7.65 8.28
C GLU A 45 -32.17 6.18 8.21
N THR A 46 -33.16 5.27 8.22
CA THR A 46 -32.93 3.83 8.08
C THR A 46 -32.25 3.50 6.75
N TYR A 47 -32.74 4.07 5.65
CA TYR A 47 -32.12 3.90 4.34
C TYR A 47 -30.68 4.44 4.31
N GLN A 48 -30.44 5.59 4.94
CA GLN A 48 -29.12 6.20 5.01
C GLN A 48 -28.15 5.34 5.82
N LEU A 49 -28.59 4.75 6.94
CA LEU A 49 -27.79 3.80 7.72
C LEU A 49 -27.38 2.58 6.89
N ASP A 50 -28.27 2.03 6.06
CA ASP A 50 -27.97 0.89 5.18
C ASP A 50 -26.94 1.24 4.09
N VAL A 51 -27.10 2.42 3.48
CA VAL A 51 -26.15 2.93 2.47
C VAL A 51 -24.76 3.14 3.08
N GLU A 52 -24.69 3.82 4.22
CA GLU A 52 -23.42 4.11 4.89
C GLU A 52 -22.76 2.83 5.41
N SER A 53 -23.53 1.87 5.92
CA SER A 53 -23.02 0.56 6.35
C SER A 53 -22.44 -0.24 5.18
N THR A 54 -23.13 -0.26 4.04
CA THR A 54 -22.62 -0.92 2.83
C THR A 54 -21.35 -0.24 2.33
N ALA A 55 -21.31 1.10 2.35
CA ALA A 55 -20.14 1.85 1.95
C ALA A 55 -18.95 1.68 2.91
N LEU A 56 -19.21 1.51 4.22
CA LEU A 56 -18.20 1.20 5.22
C LEU A 56 -17.56 -0.16 4.95
N ILE A 57 -18.37 -1.19 4.64
CA ILE A 57 -17.87 -2.52 4.26
C ILE A 57 -16.98 -2.43 3.02
N ARG A 58 -17.41 -1.71 1.98
CA ARG A 58 -16.59 -1.49 0.77
C ARG A 58 -15.26 -0.80 1.08
N ALA A 59 -15.26 0.24 1.92
CA ALA A 59 -14.03 0.90 2.33
C ALA A 59 -13.07 -0.06 3.07
N ALA A 60 -13.59 -0.98 3.87
CA ALA A 60 -12.78 -2.02 4.50
C ALA A 60 -12.22 -3.03 3.48
N GLU A 61 -13.03 -3.44 2.50
CA GLU A 61 -12.60 -4.32 1.39
C GLU A 61 -11.49 -3.66 0.54
N ASP A 62 -11.55 -2.34 0.32
CA ASP A 62 -10.51 -1.59 -0.39
C ASP A 62 -9.18 -1.58 0.38
N ILE A 63 -9.22 -1.49 1.72
CA ILE A 63 -8.01 -1.62 2.57
C ILE A 63 -7.44 -3.03 2.43
N LEU A 64 -8.28 -4.07 2.55
CA LEU A 64 -7.83 -5.45 2.40
C LEU A 64 -7.21 -5.70 1.03
N SER A 65 -7.86 -5.21 -0.03
CA SER A 65 -7.36 -5.28 -1.41
C SER A 65 -6.02 -4.57 -1.58
N LEU A 66 -5.85 -3.40 -0.95
CA LEU A 66 -4.57 -2.69 -0.93
C LEU A 66 -3.48 -3.50 -0.21
N THR A 67 -3.77 -4.08 0.96
CA THR A 67 -2.78 -4.89 1.67
C THR A 67 -2.36 -6.12 0.87
N ARG A 68 -3.29 -6.74 0.13
CA ARG A 68 -2.98 -7.84 -0.78
C ARG A 68 -2.04 -7.39 -1.89
N ALA A 69 -2.37 -6.28 -2.57
CA ALA A 69 -1.51 -5.72 -3.62
C ALA A 69 -0.12 -5.37 -3.09
N MET A 70 -0.01 -4.80 -1.88
CA MET A 70 1.28 -4.52 -1.24
C MET A 70 2.08 -5.80 -0.98
N LYS A 71 1.45 -6.84 -0.43
CA LYS A 71 2.09 -8.15 -0.20
C LYS A 71 2.52 -8.80 -1.50
N GLU A 72 1.70 -8.76 -2.54
CA GLU A 72 2.05 -9.30 -3.86
C GLU A 72 3.20 -8.53 -4.50
N THR A 73 3.21 -7.19 -4.39
CA THR A 73 4.32 -6.37 -4.89
C THR A 73 5.61 -6.61 -4.09
N TRP A 74 5.50 -6.97 -2.82
CA TRP A 74 6.64 -7.33 -1.97
C TRP A 74 7.19 -8.73 -2.27
N LEU A 75 6.31 -9.74 -2.41
CA LEU A 75 6.70 -11.13 -2.64
C LEU A 75 7.15 -11.40 -4.09
N PHE A 76 6.48 -10.77 -5.06
CA PHE A 76 6.62 -11.09 -6.48
C PHE A 76 6.96 -9.88 -7.34
N GLY A 77 6.83 -8.67 -6.80
CA GLY A 77 7.14 -7.42 -7.49
C GLY A 77 8.52 -6.88 -7.10
N LYS A 78 8.78 -5.62 -7.50
CA LYS A 78 10.02 -4.91 -7.14
C LYS A 78 9.83 -3.98 -5.95
N LEU A 79 8.88 -4.27 -5.03
CA LEU A 79 8.74 -3.47 -3.83
C LEU A 79 9.86 -3.85 -2.87
N ASP A 80 11.02 -3.22 -3.07
CA ASP A 80 12.19 -3.45 -2.25
C ASP A 80 12.08 -2.64 -0.95
N THR A 81 11.60 -3.31 0.11
CA THR A 81 11.56 -2.74 1.47
C THR A 81 12.65 -3.29 2.36
N LEU A 82 13.45 -4.24 1.87
CA LEU A 82 14.48 -4.93 2.65
C LEU A 82 15.88 -4.39 2.33
N GLY A 83 16.06 -3.71 1.20
CA GLY A 83 17.37 -3.30 0.72
C GLY A 83 18.19 -4.50 0.22
N GLU A 84 19.45 -4.25 -0.14
CA GLU A 84 20.36 -5.32 -0.56
C GLU A 84 20.76 -6.20 0.64
N ASP A 85 20.74 -7.53 0.49
CA ASP A 85 21.29 -8.43 1.51
C ASP A 85 22.77 -8.09 1.70
N GLU A 86 23.20 -7.90 2.94
CA GLU A 86 24.59 -7.56 3.29
C GLU A 86 25.60 -8.57 2.69
N ARG A 87 25.16 -9.82 2.47
CA ARG A 87 25.94 -10.86 1.80
C ARG A 87 26.08 -10.62 0.31
N ASP A 88 25.05 -10.10 -0.34
CA ASP A 88 25.08 -9.76 -1.76
C ASP A 88 25.91 -8.51 -2.01
N VAL A 89 25.86 -7.52 -1.10
CA VAL A 89 26.77 -6.36 -1.10
C VAL A 89 28.22 -6.81 -1.00
N LYS A 90 28.56 -7.59 0.04
CA LYS A 90 29.92 -8.12 0.25
C LYS A 90 30.40 -8.99 -0.91
N ARG A 91 29.51 -9.78 -1.53
CA ARG A 91 29.83 -10.58 -2.72
C ARG A 91 30.17 -9.69 -3.90
N ARG A 92 29.40 -8.62 -4.14
CA ARG A 92 29.63 -7.67 -5.22
C ARG A 92 30.96 -6.94 -5.05
N GLU A 93 31.22 -6.40 -3.87
CA GLU A 93 32.48 -5.70 -3.56
C GLU A 93 33.69 -6.62 -3.78
N LYS A 94 33.60 -7.88 -3.36
CA LYS A 94 34.66 -8.86 -3.59
C LYS A 94 34.86 -9.17 -5.07
N LEU A 95 33.78 -9.39 -5.82
CA LEU A 95 33.85 -9.65 -7.27
C LEU A 95 34.45 -8.47 -8.04
N GLU A 96 34.12 -7.25 -7.63
CA GLU A 96 34.65 -6.03 -8.23
C GLU A 96 36.15 -5.87 -7.94
N GLY A 97 36.58 -6.16 -6.70
CA GLY A 97 38.00 -6.22 -6.33
C GLY A 97 38.79 -7.31 -7.08
N ASP A 98 38.20 -8.50 -7.24
CA ASP A 98 38.80 -9.60 -8.01
C ASP A 98 38.94 -9.23 -9.50
N ALA A 99 37.93 -8.56 -10.07
CA ALA A 99 37.97 -8.07 -11.46
C ALA A 99 39.07 -7.02 -11.69
N GLU A 100 39.23 -6.06 -10.77
CA GLU A 100 40.32 -5.08 -10.83
C GLU A 100 41.70 -5.76 -10.73
N ALA A 101 41.84 -6.75 -9.87
CA ALA A 101 43.08 -7.50 -9.71
C ALA A 101 43.45 -8.24 -11.00
N VAL A 102 42.48 -8.92 -11.63
CA VAL A 102 42.66 -9.58 -12.92
C VAL A 102 43.03 -8.58 -14.01
N GLN A 103 42.36 -7.43 -14.08
CA GLN A 103 42.67 -6.38 -15.05
C GLN A 103 44.13 -5.90 -14.92
N LYS A 104 44.60 -5.62 -13.71
CA LYS A 104 45.99 -5.19 -13.46
C LYS A 104 47.00 -6.25 -13.87
N VAL A 105 46.69 -7.53 -13.66
CA VAL A 105 47.57 -8.63 -14.08
C VAL A 105 47.62 -8.73 -15.60
N ILE A 106 46.48 -8.64 -16.29
CA ILE A 106 46.41 -8.67 -17.75
C ILE A 106 47.19 -7.50 -18.37
N GLU A 107 47.02 -6.28 -17.84
CA GLU A 107 47.77 -5.10 -18.30
C GLU A 107 49.29 -5.25 -18.11
N LYS A 108 49.72 -5.97 -17.06
CA LYS A 108 51.13 -6.23 -16.77
C LYS A 108 51.73 -7.34 -17.65
N VAL A 109 50.92 -8.29 -18.11
CA VAL A 109 51.34 -9.39 -19.01
C VAL A 109 51.36 -8.95 -20.48
N LEU A 110 50.54 -7.97 -20.85
CA LEU A 110 50.48 -7.39 -22.20
C LEU A 110 51.50 -6.27 -22.47
N LYS A 111 52.25 -5.84 -21.45
CA LYS A 111 53.41 -4.93 -21.56
C LYS A 111 54.72 -5.72 -21.52
#